data_AF-A0A6C0K884-F1
#
_entry.id   AF-A0A6C0K884-F1
#
_cell.length_a   1.000
_cell.length_b   1.000
_cell.length_c   1.000
_cell.angle_alpha   90.00
_cell.angle_beta   90.00
_cell.angle_gamma   90.00
#
_symmetry.space_group_name_H-M   'P 1'
#
loop_
_entity.id
_entity.type
_entity.pdbx_description
1 polymer ?
#
loop_
_entity_poly.entity_id
_entity_poly.type
_entity_poly.pdbx_seq_one_letter_code
_entity_poly.pdbx_strand_id
1 'polypeptide(L)'
;MLDFRKTDTSLLVKGHTFPIKDALKIIGKWDPSTRSWVIPSYLDSEPLRKDLESKLKEAKKKERDENAARKAHAMTPEGRAEAAEEERKRILACLEEKKATGAYHWICCEKCNVIDWKRQFTSCMACATWDGQSWNTFCVRGRRYTGD
;
A
#
# COMPACT_ATOMS: atom_id res chain seq x y z
N MET A 1 -17.23 -6.89 3.74
CA MET A 1 -18.49 -6.80 4.51
C MET A 1 -18.15 -7.06 5.96
N LEU A 2 -18.94 -6.57 6.92
CA LEU A 2 -18.82 -7.04 8.30
C LEU A 2 -19.47 -8.41 8.39
N ASP A 3 -18.89 -9.29 9.18
CA ASP A 3 -19.44 -10.60 9.49
C ASP A 3 -19.71 -10.66 11.00
N PHE A 4 -20.92 -11.03 11.38
CA PHE A 4 -21.42 -11.01 12.74
C PHE A 4 -21.76 -12.43 13.18
N ARG A 5 -20.99 -12.97 14.12
CA ARG A 5 -21.24 -14.31 14.67
C ARG A 5 -21.53 -14.22 16.17
N LYS A 6 -22.73 -14.62 16.57
CA LYS A 6 -23.13 -14.64 17.97
C LYS A 6 -22.64 -15.92 18.67
N THR A 7 -22.24 -15.76 19.92
CA THR A 7 -21.94 -16.81 20.91
C THR A 7 -22.74 -16.52 22.17
N ASP A 8 -22.74 -17.43 23.14
CA ASP A 8 -23.52 -17.27 24.38
C ASP A 8 -23.14 -15.99 25.15
N THR A 9 -21.86 -15.63 25.16
CA THR A 9 -21.34 -14.50 25.94
C THR A 9 -20.94 -13.30 25.10
N SER A 10 -20.85 -13.44 23.78
CA SER A 10 -20.23 -12.41 22.94
C SER A 10 -20.73 -12.41 21.49
N LEU A 11 -20.67 -11.24 20.87
CA LEU A 11 -20.75 -11.04 19.44
C LEU A 11 -19.34 -10.93 18.86
N LEU A 12 -19.01 -11.80 17.92
CA LEU A 12 -17.76 -11.76 17.17
C LEU A 12 -17.99 -10.96 15.89
N VAL A 13 -17.22 -9.89 15.69
CA VAL A 13 -17.25 -9.07 14.48
C VAL A 13 -15.97 -9.28 13.68
N LYS A 14 -16.11 -9.75 12.44
CA LYS A 14 -15.02 -10.09 11.51
C LYS A 14 -15.14 -9.33 10.19
N GLY A 15 -14.15 -9.53 9.33
CA GLY A 15 -14.11 -9.02 7.96
C GLY A 15 -13.30 -7.73 7.83
N HIS A 16 -13.78 -6.80 7.00
CA HIS A 16 -13.06 -5.56 6.72
C HIS A 16 -13.35 -4.50 7.80
N THR A 17 -12.76 -4.70 8.98
CA THR A 17 -13.00 -3.87 10.19
C THR A 17 -12.00 -2.74 10.37
N PHE A 18 -10.89 -2.72 9.63
CA PHE A 18 -9.83 -1.73 9.79
C PHE A 18 -10.32 -0.27 9.68
N PRO A 19 -11.18 0.09 8.70
CA PRO A 19 -11.67 1.47 8.58
C PRO A 19 -12.51 1.95 9.77
N ILE A 20 -13.07 1.02 10.56
CA ILE A 20 -13.90 1.32 11.73
C ILE A 20 -13.26 0.82 13.03
N LYS A 21 -11.95 0.56 13.02
CA LYS A 21 -11.24 -0.05 14.16
C LYS A 21 -11.44 0.75 15.45
N ASP A 22 -11.45 2.08 15.38
CA ASP A 22 -11.52 2.93 16.56
C ASP A 22 -12.95 2.95 17.15
N ALA A 23 -13.98 2.81 16.32
CA ALA A 23 -15.35 2.58 16.80
C ALA A 23 -15.47 1.22 17.51
N LEU A 24 -14.84 0.18 16.96
CA LEU A 24 -14.88 -1.17 17.54
C LEU A 24 -14.07 -1.28 18.84
N LYS A 25 -12.97 -0.53 18.98
CA LYS A 25 -12.19 -0.45 20.23
C LYS A 25 -12.97 0.08 21.43
N ILE A 26 -13.96 0.93 21.20
CA ILE A 26 -14.76 1.52 22.29
C ILE A 26 -15.67 0.47 22.93
N ILE A 27 -16.18 -0.47 22.12
CA ILE A 27 -17.24 -1.40 22.50
C ILE A 27 -16.78 -2.86 22.61
N GLY A 28 -15.56 -3.16 22.19
CA GLY A 28 -15.05 -4.52 22.12
C GLY A 28 -13.53 -4.61 22.15
N LYS A 29 -13.04 -5.84 22.25
CA LYS A 29 -11.61 -6.16 22.30
C LYS A 29 -11.22 -7.01 21.10
N TRP A 30 -10.09 -6.68 20.47
CA TRP A 30 -9.53 -7.54 19.42
C TRP A 30 -8.97 -8.83 20.02
N ASP A 31 -9.43 -9.98 19.50
CA ASP A 31 -8.86 -11.29 19.79
C ASP A 31 -8.04 -11.78 18.57
N PRO A 32 -6.71 -11.92 18.71
CA PRO A 32 -5.85 -12.39 17.62
C PRO A 32 -6.10 -13.85 17.24
N SER A 33 -6.60 -14.67 18.16
CA SER A 33 -6.81 -16.11 17.95
C SER A 33 -7.94 -16.35 16.95
N THR A 34 -9.06 -15.65 17.15
CA THR A 34 -10.23 -15.73 16.25
C THR A 34 -10.20 -14.70 15.13
N ARG A 35 -9.22 -13.78 15.15
CA ARG A 35 -9.09 -12.62 14.25
C ARG A 35 -10.40 -11.82 14.20
N SER A 36 -10.95 -11.51 15.38
CA SER A 36 -12.24 -10.83 15.50
C SER A 36 -12.28 -9.83 16.64
N TRP A 37 -13.21 -8.88 16.53
CA TRP A 37 -13.59 -8.05 17.66
C TRP A 37 -14.62 -8.81 18.49
N VAL A 38 -14.30 -8.99 19.76
CA VAL A 38 -15.19 -9.59 20.74
C VAL A 38 -15.94 -8.47 21.44
N ILE A 39 -17.24 -8.39 21.17
CA ILE A 39 -18.17 -7.45 21.82
C ILE A 39 -19.01 -8.25 22.81
N PRO A 40 -19.16 -7.82 24.07
CA PRO A 40 -20.05 -8.50 25.02
C PRO A 40 -21.49 -8.65 24.49
N SER A 41 -22.12 -9.81 24.71
CA SER A 41 -23.45 -10.10 24.14
C SER A 41 -24.56 -9.15 24.62
N TYR A 42 -24.43 -8.55 25.81
CA TYR A 42 -25.38 -7.55 26.30
C TYR A 42 -25.35 -6.23 25.53
N LEU A 43 -24.29 -5.98 24.74
CA LEU A 43 -24.21 -4.84 23.82
C LEU A 43 -24.69 -5.18 22.40
N ASP A 44 -24.89 -6.46 22.09
CA ASP A 44 -25.40 -6.91 20.79
C ASP A 44 -26.84 -6.42 20.58
N SER A 45 -27.01 -5.46 19.68
CA SER A 45 -28.30 -4.92 19.31
C SER A 45 -28.33 -4.60 17.82
N GLU A 46 -29.52 -4.72 17.21
CA GLU A 46 -29.74 -4.35 15.81
C GLU A 46 -29.31 -2.90 15.50
N PRO A 47 -29.59 -1.89 16.36
CA PRO A 47 -29.08 -0.54 16.16
C PRO A 47 -27.55 -0.47 16.10
N LEU A 48 -26.84 -1.21 16.96
CA LEU A 48 -25.38 -1.23 16.95
C LEU A 48 -24.84 -1.82 15.63
N ARG A 49 -25.41 -2.93 15.17
CA ARG A 49 -25.00 -3.57 13.90
C ARG A 49 -25.16 -2.61 12.72
N LYS A 50 -26.30 -1.92 12.66
CA LYS A 50 -26.57 -0.91 11.62
C LYS A 50 -25.62 0.29 11.70
N ASP A 51 -25.29 0.77 12.90
CA ASP A 51 -24.32 1.85 13.10
C ASP A 51 -22.92 1.46 12.59
N LEU A 52 -22.44 0.26 12.96
CA LEU A 52 -21.15 -0.26 12.51
C LEU A 52 -21.09 -0.41 10.98
N GLU A 53 -22.17 -0.90 10.37
CA GLU A 53 -22.26 -0.99 8.91
C GLU A 53 -22.31 0.39 8.24
N SER A 54 -23.02 1.36 8.82
CA SER A 54 -23.09 2.73 8.32
C SER A 54 -21.72 3.39 8.35
N LYS A 55 -21.02 3.31 9.49
CA LYS A 55 -19.64 3.80 9.65
C LYS A 55 -18.69 3.16 8.64
N LEU A 56 -18.86 1.87 8.34
CA LEU A 56 -18.04 1.21 7.32
C LEU A 56 -18.32 1.76 5.92
N LYS A 57 -19.59 2.02 5.58
CA LYS A 57 -19.97 2.61 4.28
C LYS A 57 -19.40 4.02 4.13
N GLU A 58 -19.50 4.85 5.17
CA GLU A 58 -18.95 6.20 5.21
C GLU A 58 -17.43 6.20 5.07
N ALA A 59 -16.73 5.35 5.84
CA ALA A 59 -15.28 5.23 5.77
C ALA A 59 -14.81 4.79 4.37
N LYS A 60 -15.50 3.84 3.74
CA LYS A 60 -15.22 3.42 2.35
C LYS A 60 -15.46 4.52 1.33
N LYS A 61 -16.52 5.31 1.50
CA LYS A 61 -16.80 6.44 0.62
C LYS A 61 -15.69 7.48 0.75
N LYS A 62 -15.32 7.84 1.98
CA LYS A 62 -14.22 8.77 2.26
C LYS A 62 -12.90 8.28 1.66
N GLU A 63 -12.55 7.01 1.86
CA GLU A 63 -11.33 6.42 1.26
C GLU A 63 -11.36 6.46 -0.27
N ARG A 64 -12.51 6.19 -0.89
CA ARG A 64 -12.67 6.29 -2.35
C ARG A 64 -12.47 7.72 -2.84
N ASP A 65 -13.06 8.70 -2.16
CA ASP A 65 -12.97 10.11 -2.50
C ASP A 65 -11.54 10.63 -2.32
N GLU A 66 -10.86 10.27 -1.23
CA GLU A 66 -9.44 10.57 -0.98
C GLU A 66 -8.53 9.92 -2.03
N ASN A 67 -8.77 8.65 -2.38
CA ASN A 67 -8.01 7.97 -3.42
C ASN A 67 -8.25 8.60 -4.81
N ALA A 68 -9.47 9.05 -5.10
CA ALA A 68 -9.78 9.75 -6.33
C ALA A 68 -9.09 11.12 -6.39
N ALA A 69 -9.11 11.88 -5.30
CA ALA A 69 -8.40 13.15 -5.18
C ALA A 69 -6.88 12.96 -5.33
N ARG A 70 -6.29 11.96 -4.66
CA ARG A 70 -4.87 11.63 -4.80
C ARG A 70 -4.49 11.26 -6.24
N LYS A 71 -5.32 10.47 -6.91
CA LYS A 71 -5.11 10.13 -8.33
C LYS A 71 -5.23 11.35 -9.24
N ALA A 72 -6.22 12.22 -9.00
CA ALA A 72 -6.38 13.45 -9.76
C ALA A 72 -5.16 14.36 -9.58
N HIS A 73 -4.69 14.54 -8.34
CA HIS A 73 -3.48 15.29 -8.03
C HIS A 73 -2.24 14.70 -8.71
N ALA A 74 -2.04 13.38 -8.65
CA ALA A 74 -0.91 12.72 -9.31
C ALA A 74 -0.89 12.93 -10.84
N MET A 75 -2.03 13.25 -11.45
CA MET A 75 -2.12 13.53 -12.88
C MET A 75 -1.80 14.99 -13.24
N THR A 76 -1.80 15.92 -12.28
CA THR A 76 -1.45 17.34 -12.50
C THR A 76 0.07 17.49 -12.69
N PRO A 77 0.53 18.58 -13.36
CA PRO A 77 1.96 18.87 -13.45
C PRO A 77 2.64 19.00 -12.09
N GLU A 78 1.96 19.60 -11.12
CA GLU A 78 2.45 19.77 -9.74
C GLU A 78 2.62 18.42 -9.03
N GLY A 79 1.61 17.54 -9.07
CA GLY A 79 1.70 16.23 -8.46
C GLY A 79 2.76 15.32 -9.11
N ARG A 80 3.01 15.48 -10.41
CA ARG A 80 4.13 14.79 -11.09
C ARG A 80 5.48 15.35 -10.66
N ALA A 81 5.60 16.66 -10.49
CA ALA A 81 6.83 17.30 -10.03
C ALA A 81 7.16 16.90 -8.58
N GLU A 82 6.14 16.87 -7.70
CA GLU A 82 6.29 16.39 -6.32
C GLU A 82 6.75 14.93 -6.27
N ALA A 83 6.12 14.05 -7.07
CA ALA A 83 6.52 12.65 -7.16
C ALA A 83 7.96 12.49 -7.67
N ALA A 84 8.38 13.31 -8.65
CA ALA A 84 9.75 13.31 -9.15
C ALA A 84 10.76 13.79 -8.10
N GLU A 85 10.43 14.81 -7.30
CA GLU A 85 11.29 15.31 -6.22
C GLU A 85 11.35 14.32 -5.04
N GLU A 86 10.25 13.68 -4.69
CA GLU A 86 10.24 12.61 -3.67
C GLU A 86 11.13 11.43 -4.11
N GLU A 87 11.03 11.02 -5.37
CA GLU A 87 11.89 9.99 -5.94
C GLU A 87 13.36 10.44 -5.92
N ARG A 88 13.66 11.70 -6.31
CA ARG A 88 15.01 12.27 -6.23
C ARG A 88 15.59 12.21 -4.81
N LYS A 89 14.80 12.58 -3.79
CA LYS A 89 15.23 12.50 -2.38
C LYS A 89 15.53 11.07 -1.96
N ARG A 90 14.71 10.11 -2.38
CA ARG A 90 14.95 8.68 -2.13
C ARG A 90 16.25 8.22 -2.78
N ILE A 91 16.50 8.59 -4.03
CA ILE A 91 17.75 8.29 -4.74
C ILE A 91 18.96 8.80 -3.96
N LEU A 92 18.92 10.06 -3.52
CA LEU A 92 20.03 10.67 -2.77
C LEU A 92 20.29 9.95 -1.45
N ALA A 93 19.25 9.60 -0.69
CA ALA A 93 19.39 8.84 0.56
C ALA A 93 20.10 7.49 0.34
N CYS A 94 19.75 6.79 -0.75
CA CYS A 94 20.37 5.53 -1.10
C CYS A 94 21.83 5.68 -1.56
N LEU A 95 22.18 6.78 -2.24
CA LEU A 95 23.57 7.07 -2.59
C LEU A 95 24.43 7.32 -1.35
N GLU A 96 23.88 7.98 -0.33
CA GLU A 96 24.56 8.17 0.95
C GLU A 96 24.72 6.84 1.70
N GLU A 97 23.70 5.97 1.69
CA GLU A 97 23.80 4.63 2.25
C GLU A 97 24.85 3.77 1.53
N LYS A 98 24.97 3.88 0.20
CA LYS A 98 26.05 3.25 -0.59
C LYS A 98 27.42 3.72 -0.10
N LYS A 99 27.62 5.04 0.04
CA LYS A 99 28.89 5.59 0.53
C LYS A 99 29.25 5.07 1.92
N ALA A 100 28.25 4.89 2.78
CA ALA A 100 28.46 4.45 4.16
C ALA A 100 28.72 2.94 4.29
N THR A 101 28.05 2.10 3.49
CA THR A 101 28.00 0.64 3.73
C THR A 101 28.68 -0.22 2.67
N GLY A 102 28.90 0.31 1.45
CA GLY A 102 29.42 -0.46 0.32
C GLY A 102 28.50 -1.55 -0.22
N ALA A 103 27.28 -1.69 0.30
CA ALA A 103 26.31 -2.71 -0.12
C ALA A 103 25.44 -2.26 -1.31
N TYR A 104 25.05 -3.20 -2.17
CA TYR A 104 24.32 -3.00 -3.43
C TYR A 104 22.88 -3.56 -3.35
N HIS A 105 21.86 -2.80 -3.77
CA HIS A 105 20.46 -3.28 -3.86
C HIS A 105 19.60 -2.63 -4.96
N TRP A 106 20.19 -2.00 -5.99
CA TRP A 106 19.41 -1.23 -6.98
C TRP A 106 19.80 -1.43 -8.44
N ILE A 107 18.85 -1.17 -9.35
CA ILE A 107 19.11 -0.98 -10.79
C ILE A 107 18.61 0.40 -11.22
N CYS A 108 19.47 1.18 -11.86
CA CYS A 108 19.15 2.51 -12.38
C CYS A 108 19.12 2.53 -13.91
N CYS A 109 18.14 3.20 -14.48
CA CYS A 109 18.10 3.49 -15.91
C CYS A 109 18.82 4.81 -16.23
N GLU A 110 19.82 4.81 -17.10
CA GLU A 110 20.61 6.00 -17.48
C GLU A 110 19.77 7.16 -18.05
N LYS A 111 18.70 6.86 -18.78
CA LYS A 111 17.82 7.87 -19.37
C LYS A 111 16.75 8.36 -18.40
N CYS A 112 16.15 7.41 -17.71
CA CYS A 112 14.96 7.63 -16.90
C CYS A 112 15.34 8.00 -15.43
N ASN A 113 16.59 7.77 -14.99
CA ASN A 113 17.10 7.82 -13.60
C ASN A 113 16.23 7.07 -12.57
N VAL A 114 15.35 6.18 -13.04
CA VAL A 114 14.44 5.40 -12.20
C VAL A 114 15.23 4.29 -11.53
N ILE A 115 15.08 4.18 -10.20
CA ILE A 115 15.74 3.16 -9.39
C ILE A 115 14.72 2.14 -8.90
N ASP A 116 14.82 0.89 -9.36
CA ASP A 116 13.96 -0.20 -8.88
C ASP A 116 14.63 -0.97 -7.73
N TRP A 117 13.93 -1.02 -6.60
CA TRP A 117 14.35 -1.61 -5.33
C TRP A 117 13.59 -2.90 -4.98
N LYS A 118 12.49 -3.21 -5.66
CA LYS A 118 11.73 -4.43 -5.40
C LYS A 118 12.22 -5.51 -6.36
N ARG A 119 13.15 -6.34 -5.87
CA ARG A 119 13.59 -7.59 -6.50
C ARG A 119 12.38 -8.34 -7.07
N GLN A 120 12.18 -8.24 -8.39
CA GLN A 120 11.45 -9.17 -9.26
C GLN A 120 11.47 -8.76 -10.73
N PHE A 121 11.75 -7.50 -11.05
CA PHE A 121 11.88 -7.06 -12.45
C PHE A 121 13.25 -6.44 -12.70
N THR A 122 13.95 -6.99 -13.68
CA THR A 122 15.20 -6.42 -14.21
C THR A 122 14.87 -5.40 -15.30
N SER A 123 13.83 -4.56 -15.13
CA SER A 123 13.54 -3.56 -16.15
C SER A 123 12.84 -2.26 -15.74
N CYS A 124 13.35 -1.13 -16.24
CA CYS A 124 12.67 0.17 -16.22
C CYS A 124 11.50 0.20 -17.23
N MET A 125 10.25 0.08 -16.77
CA MET A 125 9.06 -0.03 -17.64
C MET A 125 8.80 1.17 -18.56
N ALA A 126 9.36 2.35 -18.27
CA ALA A 126 9.27 3.51 -19.15
C ALA A 126 10.23 3.44 -20.35
N CYS A 127 11.36 2.76 -20.16
CA CYS A 127 12.46 2.68 -21.10
C CYS A 127 12.60 1.24 -21.71
N ALA A 128 11.69 0.30 -21.37
CA ALA A 128 11.76 -1.12 -21.72
C ALA A 128 11.33 -1.42 -23.15
N THR A 129 12.08 -2.31 -23.80
CA THR A 129 11.74 -2.87 -25.09
C THR A 129 11.45 -4.36 -24.95
N TRP A 130 10.36 -4.80 -25.58
CA TRP A 130 10.00 -6.22 -25.68
C TRP A 130 10.82 -6.89 -26.79
N ASP A 131 11.57 -7.94 -26.47
CA ASP A 131 12.39 -8.68 -27.43
C ASP A 131 11.68 -9.92 -28.03
N GLY A 132 10.41 -10.13 -27.67
CA GLY A 132 9.64 -11.32 -28.03
C GLY A 132 9.49 -12.34 -26.89
N GLN A 133 10.31 -12.27 -25.84
CA GLN A 133 10.29 -13.21 -24.72
C GLN A 133 10.24 -12.52 -23.34
N SER A 134 10.92 -11.39 -23.18
CA SER A 134 10.93 -10.60 -21.94
C SER A 134 11.10 -9.10 -22.17
N TRP A 135 10.72 -8.29 -21.17
CA TRP A 135 11.00 -6.85 -21.15
C TRP A 135 12.46 -6.61 -20.75
N ASN A 136 13.28 -6.08 -21.68
CA ASN A 136 14.70 -5.83 -21.46
C ASN A 136 14.99 -4.32 -21.40
N THR A 137 15.78 -3.87 -20.42
CA THR A 137 16.24 -2.47 -20.33
C THR A 137 17.71 -2.26 -20.01
N PHE A 138 18.45 -3.30 -19.60
CA PHE A 138 19.83 -3.13 -19.10
C PHE A 138 20.89 -3.65 -20.07
N CYS A 139 20.68 -3.43 -21.36
CA CYS A 139 21.65 -3.73 -22.40
C CYS A 139 22.01 -2.46 -23.17
N VAL A 140 23.16 -1.87 -22.88
CA VAL A 140 23.84 -0.95 -23.79
C VAL A 140 24.95 -1.74 -24.47
N ARG A 141 24.91 -1.85 -25.80
CA ARG A 141 25.93 -2.55 -26.62
C ARG A 141 26.21 -4.01 -26.20
N GLY A 142 25.17 -4.75 -25.81
CA GLY A 142 25.28 -6.19 -25.54
C GLY A 142 25.96 -6.58 -24.22
N ARG A 143 26.28 -5.62 -23.32
CA ARG A 143 26.75 -5.91 -21.97
C ARG A 143 25.64 -5.66 -20.96
N ARG A 144 25.40 -6.64 -20.09
CA ARG A 144 24.45 -6.57 -18.97
C ARG A 144 25.06 -5.65 -17.92
N TYR A 145 24.42 -4.51 -17.67
CA TYR A 145 24.90 -3.55 -16.67
C TYR A 145 24.42 -4.00 -15.27
N THR A 146 25.27 -4.70 -14.55
CA THR A 146 25.21 -4.77 -13.09
C THR A 146 26.04 -3.60 -12.59
N GLY A 147 25.44 -2.64 -11.89
CA GLY A 147 26.15 -1.43 -11.49
C GLY A 147 27.43 -1.74 -10.71
N ASP A 148 28.57 -1.60 -11.38
CA ASP A 148 29.86 -1.28 -10.77
C ASP A 148 29.95 0.26 -10.63
#